data_AF-A0A0F3GKS7-F1
#
_entry.id   AF-A0A0F3GKS7-F1
#
_cell.length_a   1.000
_cell.length_b   1.000
_cell.length_c   1.000
_cell.angle_alpha   90.00
_cell.angle_beta   90.00
_cell.angle_gamma   90.00
#
_symmetry.space_group_name_H-M   'P 1'
#
loop_
_entity.id
_entity.type
_entity.pdbx_description
1 polymer ?
#
loop_
_entity_poly.entity_id
_entity_poly.type
_entity_poly.pdbx_seq_one_letter_code
_entity_poly.pdbx_strand_id
1 'polypeptide(L)'
;MHLLKWQYQPNRRSDSWRTTIDNQRTDIELLLADSPSLKHNIEIVIAKGFISAKQGFEVETGISTNTLPETCPYTFEQLMVRSFWPE
;
A
#
# COMPACT_ATOMS: atom_id res chain seq x y z
N MET A 1 1.16 -0.73 -3.34
CA MET A 1 0.86 -0.37 -4.74
C MET A 1 -0.63 -0.16 -4.98
N HIS A 2 -1.52 -1.10 -4.66
CA HIS A 2 -2.95 -0.95 -4.95
C HIS A 2 -3.61 0.28 -4.29
N LEU A 3 -3.17 0.69 -3.10
CA LEU A 3 -3.59 1.97 -2.51
C LEU A 3 -3.18 3.20 -3.35
N LEU A 4 -2.05 3.18 -4.03
CA LEU A 4 -1.67 4.24 -4.98
C LEU A 4 -2.56 4.23 -6.21
N LYS A 5 -2.85 3.04 -6.77
CA LYS A 5 -3.82 2.89 -7.87
C LYS A 5 -5.19 3.42 -7.46
N TRP A 6 -5.61 3.16 -6.23
CA TRP A 6 -6.86 3.65 -5.66
C TRP A 6 -6.91 5.17 -5.59
N GLN A 7 -5.85 5.80 -5.08
CA GLN A 7 -5.76 7.25 -4.93
C GLN A 7 -5.68 7.97 -6.28
N TYR A 8 -4.74 7.57 -7.13
CA TYR A 8 -4.39 8.30 -8.34
C TYR A 8 -5.22 7.91 -9.58
N GLN A 9 -6.06 6.88 -9.49
CA GLN A 9 -6.99 6.50 -10.57
C GLN A 9 -8.42 6.31 -10.04
N PRO A 10 -9.08 7.37 -9.54
CA PRO A 10 -10.42 7.28 -8.94
C PRO A 10 -11.46 6.68 -9.89
N ASN A 11 -11.36 6.98 -11.19
CA ASN A 11 -12.24 6.45 -12.24
C ASN A 11 -12.04 4.95 -12.54
N ARG A 12 -11.00 4.32 -11.98
CA ARG A 12 -10.67 2.89 -12.18
C ARG A 12 -10.78 2.08 -10.89
N ARG A 13 -11.25 2.68 -9.80
CA ARG A 13 -11.53 1.97 -8.55
C ARG A 13 -12.49 0.81 -8.85
N SER A 14 -12.12 -0.39 -8.41
CA SER A 14 -12.87 -1.62 -8.69
C SER A 14 -12.92 -2.52 -7.46
N ASP A 15 -13.91 -3.40 -7.40
CA ASP A 15 -14.05 -4.39 -6.33
C ASP A 15 -12.89 -5.38 -6.29
N SER A 16 -12.27 -5.64 -7.44
CA SER A 16 -11.04 -6.42 -7.51
C SER A 16 -9.91 -5.75 -6.73
N TRP A 17 -9.69 -4.44 -6.90
CA TRP A 17 -8.66 -3.73 -6.14
C TRP A 17 -8.99 -3.65 -4.65
N ARG A 18 -10.27 -3.45 -4.30
CA ARG A 18 -10.70 -3.48 -2.88
C ARG A 18 -10.35 -4.83 -2.26
N THR A 19 -10.77 -5.92 -2.91
CA THR A 19 -10.49 -7.28 -2.48
C THR A 19 -9.00 -7.54 -2.32
N THR A 20 -8.18 -7.10 -3.28
CA THR A 20 -6.72 -7.26 -3.17
C THR A 20 -6.15 -6.49 -1.97
N ILE A 21 -6.60 -5.26 -1.72
CA ILE A 21 -6.15 -4.47 -0.56
C ILE A 21 -6.55 -5.14 0.75
N ASP A 22 -7.79 -5.61 0.86
CA ASP A 22 -8.29 -6.25 2.09
C ASP A 22 -7.64 -7.61 2.36
N ASN A 23 -7.35 -8.39 1.31
CA ASN A 23 -6.59 -9.63 1.43
C ASN A 23 -5.17 -9.35 1.93
N GLN A 24 -4.47 -8.38 1.33
CA GLN A 24 -3.11 -8.01 1.75
C GLN A 24 -3.06 -7.52 3.20
N ARG A 25 -4.05 -6.75 3.65
CA ARG A 25 -4.17 -6.35 5.07
C ARG A 25 -4.30 -7.57 5.97
N THR A 26 -5.16 -8.51 5.60
CA THR A 26 -5.37 -9.76 6.36
C THR A 26 -4.09 -10.60 6.42
N ASP A 27 -3.38 -10.75 5.30
CA ASP A 27 -2.12 -11.49 5.23
C ASP A 27 -1.04 -10.86 6.14
N ILE A 28 -0.97 -9.53 6.16
CA ILE A 28 -0.04 -8.79 7.05
C ILE A 28 -0.46 -8.96 8.51
N GLU A 29 -1.75 -8.89 8.84
CA GLU A 29 -2.26 -9.13 10.20
C GLU A 29 -1.84 -10.51 10.71
N LEU A 30 -2.03 -11.55 9.90
CA LEU A 30 -1.64 -12.93 10.24
C LEU A 30 -0.12 -13.06 10.40
N LEU A 31 0.66 -12.50 9.46
CA LEU A 31 2.12 -12.54 9.54
C LEU A 31 2.66 -11.87 10.81
N LEU A 32 2.07 -10.74 11.21
CA LEU A 32 2.47 -10.03 12.43
C LEU A 32 1.99 -10.74 13.71
N ALA A 33 0.91 -11.53 13.65
CA ALA A 33 0.49 -12.38 14.75
C ALA A 33 1.47 -13.56 14.95
N ASP A 34 1.90 -14.18 13.85
CA ASP A 34 2.85 -15.29 13.86
C ASP A 34 4.28 -14.84 14.22
N SER A 35 4.65 -13.61 13.88
CA SER A 35 5.98 -13.05 14.14
C SER A 35 5.93 -11.60 14.63
N PRO A 36 5.57 -11.36 15.90
CA PRO A 36 5.40 -10.01 16.45
C PRO A 36 6.67 -9.14 16.39
N SER A 37 7.85 -9.76 16.41
CA SER A 37 9.15 -9.07 16.31
C SER A 37 9.32 -8.29 14.99
N LEU A 38 8.60 -8.66 13.93
CA LEU A 38 8.62 -7.94 12.65
C LEU A 38 8.13 -6.49 12.80
N LYS A 39 7.32 -6.19 13.83
CA LYS A 39 6.85 -4.82 14.10
C LYS A 39 7.99 -3.85 14.42
N HIS A 40 9.13 -4.33 14.91
CA HIS A 40 10.23 -3.45 15.33
C HIS A 40 10.82 -2.64 14.17
N ASN A 41 10.76 -3.16 12.94
CA ASN A 41 11.33 -2.53 11.75
C ASN A 41 10.27 -2.04 10.76
N ILE A 42 9.02 -1.84 11.21
CA ILE A 42 7.87 -1.63 10.31
C ILE A 42 8.06 -0.42 9.40
N GLU A 43 8.59 0.69 9.93
CA GLU A 43 8.85 1.92 9.16
C GLU A 43 9.88 1.70 8.06
N ILE A 44 10.95 0.95 8.35
CA ILE A 44 11.98 0.62 7.35
C ILE A 44 11.40 -0.26 6.25
N VAL A 45 10.54 -1.24 6.63
CA VAL A 45 9.86 -2.12 5.68
C VAL A 45 8.88 -1.34 4.81
N ILE A 46 8.11 -0.40 5.38
CA ILE A 46 7.20 0.48 4.64
C ILE A 46 7.97 1.34 3.65
N ALA A 47 9.06 1.98 4.08
CA ALA A 47 9.88 2.82 3.20
C ALA A 47 10.42 2.03 1.99
N LYS A 48 10.96 0.83 2.22
CA LYS A 48 11.43 -0.06 1.14
C LYS A 48 10.27 -0.53 0.25
N GLY A 49 9.17 -0.96 0.85
CA GLY A 49 7.98 -1.43 0.15
C GLY A 49 7.34 -0.32 -0.71
N PHE A 50 7.42 0.93 -0.27
CA PHE A 50 6.93 2.08 -1.01
C PHE A 50 7.74 2.33 -2.29
N ILE A 51 9.07 2.22 -2.24
CA ILE A 51 9.94 2.33 -3.43
C ILE A 51 9.53 1.29 -4.48
N SER A 52 9.35 0.03 -4.08
CA SER A 52 8.88 -1.02 -4.98
C SER A 52 7.45 -0.78 -5.47
N ALA A 53 6.57 -0.26 -4.60
CA ALA A 53 5.20 0.06 -4.97
C ALA A 53 5.11 1.20 -6.00
N LYS A 54 5.99 2.20 -5.94
CA LYS A 54 6.12 3.27 -6.93
C LYS A 54 6.45 2.69 -8.31
N GLN A 55 7.46 1.82 -8.38
CA GLN A 55 7.88 1.16 -9.62
C GLN A 55 6.74 0.32 -10.22
N GLY A 56 6.08 -0.52 -9.40
CA GLY A 56 4.94 -1.32 -9.87
C GLY A 56 3.76 -0.46 -10.34
N PHE A 57 3.50 0.65 -9.65
CA PHE A 57 2.46 1.60 -10.06
C PHE A 57 2.75 2.22 -11.44
N GLU A 58 3.97 2.70 -11.68
CA GLU A 58 4.33 3.29 -12.98
C GLU A 58 4.25 2.24 -14.11
N VAL A 59 4.72 1.02 -13.86
CA VAL A 59 4.61 -0.10 -14.83
C VAL A 59 3.16 -0.42 -15.18
N GLU A 60 2.27 -0.52 -14.19
CA GLU A 60 0.87 -0.90 -14.43
C GLU A 60 -0.02 0.23 -14.97
N THR A 61 0.29 1.48 -14.62
CA THR A 61 -0.59 2.62 -14.91
C THR A 61 -0.05 3.53 -16.01
N GLY A 62 1.25 3.48 -16.30
CA GLY A 62 1.95 4.45 -17.15
C GLY A 62 2.11 5.84 -16.54
N ILE A 63 1.66 6.06 -15.29
CA ILE A 63 1.81 7.33 -14.59
C ILE A 63 3.21 7.38 -13.96
N SER A 64 3.97 8.43 -14.27
CA SER A 64 5.35 8.54 -13.81
C SER A 64 5.46 8.56 -12.29
N THR A 65 6.46 7.86 -11.76
CA THR A 65 6.80 7.87 -10.33
C THR A 65 7.14 9.26 -9.77
N ASN A 66 7.45 10.23 -10.63
CA ASN A 66 7.68 11.64 -10.26
C ASN A 66 6.39 12.35 -9.81
N THR A 67 5.22 11.81 -10.13
CA THR A 67 3.92 12.33 -9.65
C THR A 67 3.57 11.88 -8.23
N LEU A 68 4.29 10.87 -7.74
CA LEU A 68 4.10 10.29 -6.41
C LEU A 68 5.09 10.94 -5.43
N PRO A 69 4.74 11.03 -4.13
CA PRO A 69 5.64 11.57 -3.11
C PRO A 69 6.96 10.78 -3.03
N GLU A 70 8.00 11.42 -2.49
CA GLU A 70 9.33 10.80 -2.32
C GLU A 70 9.30 9.70 -1.25
N THR A 71 8.53 9.90 -0.17
CA THR A 71 8.32 8.94 0.91
C THR A 71 6.88 8.44 0.94
N CYS A 72 6.66 7.33 1.64
CA CYS A 72 5.32 6.76 1.78
C CYS A 72 4.40 7.80 2.47
N PRO A 73 3.26 8.18 1.86
CA PRO A 73 2.35 9.16 2.45
C PRO A 73 1.44 8.55 3.53
N TYR A 74 1.52 7.23 3.74
CA TYR A 74 0.64 6.49 4.64
C TYR A 74 1.43 5.98 5.84
N THR A 75 0.87 6.17 7.04
CA THR A 75 1.39 5.51 8.25
C THR A 75 1.05 4.03 8.26
N PHE A 76 1.73 3.25 9.10
CA PHE A 76 1.38 1.84 9.29
C PHE A 76 -0.09 1.66 9.68
N GLU A 77 -0.63 2.49 10.58
CA GLU A 77 -2.03 2.43 11.02
C GLU A 77 -2.99 2.66 9.85
N GLN A 78 -2.71 3.63 8.97
CA GLN A 78 -3.51 3.88 7.78
C GLN A 78 -3.45 2.71 6.79
N LEU A 79 -2.27 2.14 6.59
CA LEU A 79 -2.10 0.96 5.73
C LEU A 79 -2.95 -0.22 6.21
N MET A 80 -3.07 -0.40 7.52
CA MET A 80 -3.77 -1.55 8.12
C MET A 80 -5.26 -1.35 8.38
N VAL A 81 -5.73 -0.11 8.60
CA VAL A 81 -7.14 0.10 8.97
C VAL A 81 -8.08 -0.09 7.77
N ARG A 82 -9.09 -0.96 7.91
CA ARG A 82 -10.01 -1.34 6.81
C ARG A 82 -10.86 -0.19 6.28
N SER A 83 -11.12 0.82 7.12
CA SER A 83 -11.87 2.02 6.74
C SER A 83 -11.04 3.05 6.00
N PHE A 84 -9.71 2.89 5.91
CA PHE A 84 -8.86 3.86 5.23
C PHE A 84 -8.79 3.58 3.73
N TRP A 85 -9.18 4.60 2.97
CA TRP A 85 -9.14 4.66 1.51
C TRP A 85 -8.63 6.05 1.13
N PRO A 86 -7.46 6.18 0.49
CA PRO A 86 -6.89 7.48 0.16
C PRO A 86 -7.68 8.15 -0.96
N GLU A 87 -7.84 9.48 -0.86
CA GLU A 87 -8.49 10.31 -1.89
C GLU A 87 -7.48 10.95 -2.84
#